data_AF-A0A5B9E998-F1
#
_entry.id   AF-A0A5B9E998-F1
#
_cell.length_a   1.000
_cell.length_b   1.000
_cell.length_c   1.000
_cell.angle_alpha   90.00
_cell.angle_beta   90.00
_cell.angle_gamma   90.00
#
_symmetry.space_group_name_H-M   'P 1'
#
loop_
_entity.id
_entity.type
_entity.pdbx_description
1 polymer ?
#
loop_
_entity_poly.entity_id
_entity_poly.type
_entity_poly.pdbx_seq_one_letter_code
_entity_poly.pdbx_strand_id
1 'polypeptide(L)'
;MANPSNTTITVDGVKLNAFSTQIGLATVVDTNGMPSMGSLSCAMDFSADMHDTVNVPFATVKKYFDLANVPTKDKIKDVKIEFWKDEHRQDAICTLSFKGWISSWNVSSGGGSNHVLSVSIQPALDQQNYHDLQLGN
;
A
#
# COMPACT_ATOMS: atom_id res chain seq x y z
N MET A 1 -5.30 -25.09 12.04
CA MET A 1 -5.78 -23.70 11.92
C MET A 1 -5.00 -23.08 10.78
N ALA A 2 -5.65 -22.38 9.85
CA ALA A 2 -4.95 -21.72 8.75
C ALA A 2 -4.08 -20.58 9.33
N ASN A 3 -2.79 -20.55 9.00
CA ASN A 3 -1.96 -19.40 9.33
C ASN A 3 -2.38 -18.23 8.43
N PRO A 4 -2.58 -17.02 8.98
CA PRO A 4 -2.88 -15.85 8.16
C PRO A 4 -1.73 -15.61 7.19
N SER A 5 -2.08 -15.46 5.91
CA SER A 5 -1.11 -15.27 4.85
C SER A 5 -0.73 -13.81 4.69
N ASN A 6 0.50 -13.58 4.26
CA ASN A 6 1.01 -12.25 3.98
C ASN A 6 0.13 -11.54 2.95
N THR A 7 -0.11 -10.25 3.17
CA THR A 7 -0.90 -9.40 2.26
C THR A 7 -0.20 -9.30 0.90
N THR A 8 -0.94 -9.43 -0.20
CA THR A 8 -0.40 -9.16 -1.54
C THR A 8 -0.68 -7.71 -1.93
N ILE A 9 0.39 -7.01 -2.31
CA ILE A 9 0.34 -5.64 -2.83
C ILE A 9 0.63 -5.68 -4.32
N THR A 10 -0.28 -5.14 -5.11
CA THR A 10 -0.10 -4.95 -6.55
C THR A 10 -0.06 -3.46 -6.86
N VAL A 11 1.03 -2.99 -7.46
CA VAL A 11 1.17 -1.60 -7.97
C VAL A 11 1.64 -1.67 -9.42
N ASP A 12 0.86 -1.12 -10.34
CA ASP A 12 1.21 -1.09 -11.77
C ASP A 12 1.54 -2.50 -12.31
N GLY A 13 0.74 -3.49 -11.92
CA GLY A 13 0.91 -4.91 -12.28
C GLY A 13 2.08 -5.64 -11.59
N VAL A 14 2.94 -4.95 -10.85
CA VAL A 14 3.99 -5.59 -10.05
C VAL A 14 3.42 -6.01 -8.71
N LYS A 15 3.64 -7.28 -8.36
CA LYS A 15 3.15 -7.91 -7.15
C LYS A 15 4.29 -8.15 -6.17
N LEU A 16 4.03 -7.94 -4.89
CA LEU A 16 4.85 -8.46 -3.80
C LEU A 16 3.97 -8.86 -2.63
N ASN A 17 4.52 -9.65 -1.73
CA ASN A 17 3.89 -10.00 -0.47
C ASN A 17 4.54 -9.20 0.65
N ALA A 18 3.72 -8.45 1.38
CA ALA A 18 4.15 -7.66 2.52
C ALA A 18 3.97 -8.48 3.80
N PHE A 19 4.98 -8.50 4.65
CA PHE A 19 4.88 -9.13 5.99
C PHE A 19 4.13 -8.23 6.98
N SER A 20 4.04 -6.93 6.68
CA SER A 20 3.27 -5.96 7.43
C SER A 20 2.56 -5.04 6.47
N THR A 21 1.24 -4.88 6.64
CA THR A 21 0.43 -3.92 5.91
C THR A 21 -0.55 -3.27 6.86
N GLN A 22 -0.65 -1.95 6.78
CA GLN A 22 -1.62 -1.14 7.48
C GLN A 22 -2.42 -0.34 6.47
N ILE A 23 -3.74 -0.31 6.65
CA ILE A 23 -4.65 0.57 5.93
C ILE A 23 -5.54 1.23 6.98
N GLY A 24 -5.60 2.55 6.93
CA GLY A 24 -6.46 3.36 7.79
C GLY A 24 -7.10 4.50 7.01
N LEU A 25 -8.36 4.75 7.31
CA LEU A 25 -9.11 5.91 6.83
C LEU A 25 -9.48 6.76 8.05
N ALA A 26 -9.21 8.06 7.97
CA ALA A 26 -9.49 9.00 9.05
C ALA A 26 -10.04 10.31 8.48
N THR A 27 -10.80 11.04 9.28
CA THR A 27 -11.27 12.39 8.96
C THR A 27 -10.75 13.37 10.00
N VAL A 28 -10.49 14.60 9.58
CA VAL A 28 -10.19 15.69 10.52
C VAL A 28 -11.50 16.09 11.20
N VAL A 29 -11.46 16.27 12.52
CA VAL A 29 -12.58 16.79 13.30
C VAL A 29 -12.34 18.27 13.62
N ASP A 30 -13.40 19.07 13.59
CA ASP A 30 -13.34 20.46 14.03
C ASP A 30 -13.33 20.58 15.57
N THR A 31 -13.28 21.81 16.08
CA THR A 31 -13.24 22.08 17.53
C THR A 31 -14.49 21.61 18.28
N ASN A 32 -15.59 21.37 17.57
CA ASN A 32 -16.85 20.87 18.13
C ASN A 32 -16.99 19.34 17.97
N GLY A 33 -15.97 18.66 17.43
CA GLY A 33 -15.97 17.22 17.19
C GLY A 33 -16.70 16.80 15.92
N MET A 34 -17.07 17.74 15.05
CA MET A 34 -17.75 17.44 13.79
C MET A 34 -16.72 17.09 12.70
N PRO A 35 -16.96 16.07 11.86
CA PRO A 35 -16.09 15.77 10.72
C PRO A 35 -16.01 16.94 9.74
N SER A 36 -14.80 17.33 9.37
CA SER A 36 -14.56 18.32 8.32
C SER A 36 -14.79 17.65 6.96
N MET A 37 -15.80 18.11 6.21
CA MET A 37 -16.09 17.58 4.89
C MET A 37 -14.88 17.77 3.94
N GLY A 38 -14.55 16.74 3.17
CA GLY A 38 -13.38 16.73 2.28
C GLY A 38 -12.03 16.47 2.98
N SER A 39 -12.02 16.18 4.28
CA SER A 39 -10.79 15.94 5.05
C SER A 39 -10.36 14.47 5.16
N LEU A 40 -10.86 13.61 4.26
CA LEU A 40 -10.53 12.19 4.28
C LEU A 40 -9.01 12.02 4.07
N SER A 41 -8.36 11.49 5.10
CA SER A 41 -6.95 11.12 5.12
C SER A 41 -6.84 9.60 5.05
N CYS A 42 -5.93 9.14 4.21
CA CYS A 42 -5.63 7.73 4.03
C CYS A 42 -4.20 7.46 4.46
N ALA A 43 -4.03 6.50 5.38
CA ALA A 43 -2.74 5.96 5.76
C ALA A 43 -2.65 4.54 5.21
N MET A 44 -1.80 4.32 4.22
CA MET A 44 -1.60 3.01 3.59
C MET A 44 -0.12 2.73 3.52
N ASP A 45 0.34 1.81 4.37
CA ASP A 45 1.75 1.53 4.57
C ASP A 45 1.97 0.02 4.50
N PHE A 46 3.05 -0.39 3.84
CA PHE A 46 3.44 -1.78 3.84
C PHE A 46 4.96 -1.93 3.92
N SER A 47 5.39 -3.08 4.42
CA SER A 47 6.80 -3.45 4.52
C SER A 47 7.04 -4.87 4.03
N ALA A 48 8.16 -5.04 3.31
CA ALA A 48 8.58 -6.31 2.73
C ALA A 48 10.07 -6.57 2.99
N ASP A 49 10.43 -7.84 3.12
CA ASP A 49 11.81 -8.27 3.36
C ASP A 49 12.60 -8.28 2.06
N MET A 50 13.70 -7.52 2.00
CA MET A 50 14.55 -7.43 0.82
C MET A 50 15.50 -8.62 0.65
N HIS A 51 15.63 -9.49 1.65
CA HIS A 51 16.39 -10.75 1.51
C HIS A 51 15.60 -11.80 0.72
N ASP A 52 14.27 -11.70 0.65
CA ASP A 52 13.45 -12.56 -0.19
C ASP A 52 13.50 -12.07 -1.65
N THR A 53 14.53 -12.53 -2.36
CA THR A 53 14.77 -12.15 -3.76
C THR A 53 13.73 -12.69 -4.75
N VAL A 54 12.91 -13.66 -4.34
CA VAL A 54 11.81 -14.20 -5.16
C VAL A 54 10.59 -13.28 -5.06
N ASN A 55 10.27 -12.83 -3.84
CA ASN A 55 9.15 -11.95 -3.56
C ASN A 55 9.44 -10.47 -3.87
N VAL A 56 10.68 -10.02 -3.59
CA VAL A 56 11.13 -8.64 -3.75
C VAL A 56 12.43 -8.63 -4.58
N PRO A 57 12.37 -9.02 -5.87
CA PRO A 57 13.53 -8.90 -6.75
C PRO A 57 13.94 -7.43 -6.91
N PHE A 58 15.21 -7.17 -7.23
CA PHE A 58 15.71 -5.81 -7.43
C PHE A 58 14.89 -5.00 -8.45
N ALA A 59 14.32 -5.66 -9.47
CA ALA A 59 13.43 -5.02 -10.44
C ALA A 59 12.18 -4.41 -9.77
N THR A 60 11.59 -5.07 -8.78
CA THR A 60 10.46 -4.55 -7.98
C THR A 60 10.91 -3.34 -7.16
N VAL A 61 12.05 -3.46 -6.48
CA VAL A 61 12.62 -2.37 -5.67
C VAL A 61 12.87 -1.13 -6.53
N LYS A 62 13.52 -1.31 -7.69
CA LYS A 62 13.80 -0.23 -8.65
C LYS A 62 12.51 0.37 -9.19
N LYS A 63 11.52 -0.44 -9.57
CA LYS A 63 10.24 0.07 -10.08
C LYS A 63 9.55 0.96 -9.05
N TYR A 64 9.52 0.55 -7.78
CA TYR A 64 8.90 1.34 -6.72
C TYR A 64 9.69 2.62 -6.43
N PHE A 65 11.02 2.57 -6.48
CA PHE A 65 11.86 3.75 -6.43
C PHE A 65 11.55 4.72 -7.60
N ASP A 66 11.45 4.23 -8.83
CA ASP A 66 11.17 5.06 -10.01
C ASP A 66 9.76 5.72 -9.91
N LEU A 67 8.78 5.00 -9.35
CA LEU A 67 7.43 5.51 -9.10
C LEU A 67 7.39 6.56 -7.98
N ALA A 68 8.25 6.44 -6.96
CA ALA A 68 8.33 7.38 -5.85
C ALA A 68 9.17 8.62 -6.18
N ASN A 69 10.26 8.45 -6.93
CA ASN A 69 11.23 9.49 -7.22
C ASN A 69 10.67 10.51 -8.22
N VAL A 70 10.40 11.74 -7.79
CA VAL A 70 9.73 12.80 -8.57
C VAL A 70 8.28 12.42 -8.90
N PRO A 71 7.28 12.95 -8.16
CA PRO A 71 5.88 12.61 -8.37
C PRO A 71 5.33 13.35 -9.60
N THR A 72 5.01 12.60 -10.65
CA THR A 72 4.37 13.09 -11.88
C THR A 72 3.03 12.38 -12.10
N LYS A 73 2.10 13.01 -12.85
CA LYS A 73 0.74 12.48 -13.04
C LYS A 73 0.71 11.07 -13.64
N ASP A 74 1.67 10.73 -14.50
CA ASP A 74 1.80 9.41 -15.11
C ASP A 74 2.18 8.30 -14.12
N LYS A 75 2.65 8.65 -12.91
CA LYS A 75 2.97 7.74 -11.81
C LYS A 75 1.79 7.46 -10.88
N ILE A 76 0.62 8.02 -11.18
CA ILE A 76 -0.64 7.57 -10.62
C ILE A 76 -1.01 6.24 -11.29
N LYS A 77 -0.94 5.16 -10.54
CA LYS A 77 -1.11 3.79 -11.03
C LYS A 77 -2.27 3.10 -10.33
N ASP A 78 -2.75 2.03 -10.95
CA ASP A 78 -3.70 1.15 -10.29
C ASP A 78 -3.00 0.39 -9.16
N VAL A 79 -3.62 0.43 -7.98
CA VAL A 79 -3.18 -0.22 -6.75
C VAL A 79 -4.26 -1.19 -6.31
N LYS A 80 -3.83 -2.41 -5.96
CA LYS A 80 -4.67 -3.44 -5.36
C LYS A 80 -3.98 -4.00 -4.13
N ILE A 81 -4.69 -4.08 -3.01
CA ILE A 81 -4.20 -4.65 -1.75
C ILE A 81 -5.14 -5.78 -1.35
N GLU A 82 -4.60 -6.98 -1.16
CA GLU A 82 -5.36 -8.21 -0.93
C GLU A 82 -4.93 -8.86 0.39
N PHE A 83 -5.85 -8.91 1.36
CA PHE A 83 -5.68 -9.64 2.61
C PHE A 83 -6.25 -11.05 2.42
N TRP A 84 -5.40 -12.06 2.53
CA TRP A 84 -5.78 -13.45 2.23
C TRP A 84 -6.24 -14.22 3.47
N LYS A 85 -7.17 -15.14 3.27
CA LYS A 85 -7.64 -16.05 4.33
C LYS A 85 -6.56 -17.03 4.77
N ASP A 86 -5.78 -17.51 3.81
CA ASP A 86 -4.71 -18.49 4.00
C ASP A 86 -3.66 -18.40 2.88
N GLU A 87 -2.64 -19.25 2.98
CA GLU A 87 -1.47 -19.26 2.09
C GLU A 87 -1.79 -19.69 0.65
N HIS A 88 -2.94 -20.31 0.39
CA HIS A 88 -3.36 -20.71 -0.96
C HIS A 88 -3.90 -19.54 -1.78
N ARG A 89 -4.24 -18.42 -1.13
CA ARG A 89 -4.64 -17.16 -1.78
C ARG A 89 -5.79 -17.33 -2.79
N GLN A 90 -6.75 -18.21 -2.47
CA GLN A 90 -7.95 -18.42 -3.29
C GLN A 90 -9.07 -17.47 -2.90
N ASP A 91 -9.21 -17.21 -1.60
CA ASP A 91 -10.25 -16.34 -1.04
C ASP A 91 -9.60 -15.16 -0.30
N ALA A 92 -9.81 -13.94 -0.80
CA ALA A 92 -9.44 -12.73 -0.07
C ALA A 92 -10.48 -12.45 1.02
N ILE A 93 -10.01 -12.11 2.22
CA ILE A 93 -10.83 -11.60 3.32
C ILE A 93 -11.28 -10.16 2.98
N CYS A 94 -10.36 -9.38 2.42
CA CYS A 94 -10.54 -7.97 2.14
C CYS A 94 -9.64 -7.56 0.97
N THR A 95 -10.24 -6.92 -0.03
CA THR A 95 -9.54 -6.33 -1.17
C THR A 95 -9.83 -4.84 -1.21
N LEU A 96 -8.77 -4.03 -1.28
CA LEU A 96 -8.86 -2.60 -1.57
C LEU A 96 -8.28 -2.31 -2.95
N SER A 97 -9.04 -1.63 -3.81
CA SER A 97 -8.60 -1.22 -5.17
C SER A 97 -8.82 0.26 -5.39
N PHE A 98 -7.82 0.95 -5.95
CA PHE A 98 -7.87 2.39 -6.20
C PHE A 98 -6.75 2.83 -7.16
N LYS A 99 -6.83 4.05 -7.68
CA LYS A 99 -5.69 4.72 -8.32
C LYS A 99 -4.92 5.51 -7.29
N GLY A 100 -3.60 5.39 -7.26
CA GLY A 100 -2.76 6.09 -6.28
C GLY A 100 -1.29 6.20 -6.72
N TRP A 101 -0.46 6.79 -5.87
CA TRP A 101 0.98 6.90 -6.09
C TRP A 101 1.75 6.50 -4.84
N ILE A 102 3.04 6.17 -5.02
CA ILE A 102 3.94 5.93 -3.90
C ILE A 102 4.36 7.28 -3.32
N SER A 103 3.90 7.58 -2.11
CA SER A 103 4.17 8.84 -1.41
C SER A 103 5.46 8.80 -0.59
N SER A 104 5.93 7.60 -0.24
CA SER A 104 7.15 7.39 0.53
C SER A 104 7.80 6.07 0.13
N TRP A 105 9.13 6.07 -0.01
CA TRP A 105 9.94 4.89 -0.28
C TRP A 105 11.15 4.93 0.64
N ASN A 106 11.33 3.90 1.46
CA ASN A 106 12.41 3.83 2.43
C ASN A 106 13.03 2.43 2.43
N VAL A 107 14.35 2.39 2.50
CA VAL A 107 15.10 1.16 2.81
C VAL A 107 15.77 1.37 4.15
N SER A 108 15.56 0.41 5.05
CA SER A 108 16.07 0.49 6.41
C SER A 108 16.75 -0.81 6.83
N SER A 109 17.65 -0.70 7.80
CA SER A 109 18.37 -1.81 8.41
C SER A 109 18.62 -1.49 9.88
N GLY A 110 18.51 -2.47 10.77
CA GLY A 110 18.78 -2.33 12.20
C GLY A 110 19.79 -3.37 12.69
N GLY A 111 20.30 -3.21 13.92
CA GLY A 111 21.33 -4.07 14.53
C GLY A 111 20.92 -5.55 14.61
N GLY A 112 21.20 -6.31 13.55
CA GLY A 112 20.90 -7.74 13.42
C GLY A 112 19.57 -8.08 12.75
N SER A 113 18.84 -7.12 12.20
CA SER A 113 17.58 -7.35 11.48
C SER A 113 17.77 -7.36 9.97
N ASN A 114 16.90 -8.06 9.25
CA ASN A 114 16.86 -8.07 7.79
C ASN A 114 16.66 -6.66 7.22
N HIS A 115 17.15 -6.43 6.00
CA HIS A 115 16.89 -5.20 5.27
C HIS A 115 15.43 -5.13 4.85
N VAL A 116 14.76 -4.01 5.18
CA VAL A 116 13.32 -3.83 4.96
C VAL A 116 13.09 -2.72 3.95
N LEU A 117 12.24 -3.02 2.97
CA LEU A 117 11.61 -2.05 2.10
C LEU A 117 10.29 -1.61 2.75
N SER A 118 10.16 -0.32 3.08
CA SER A 118 8.94 0.29 3.60
C SER A 118 8.40 1.32 2.63
N VAL A 119 7.12 1.20 2.28
CA VAL A 119 6.47 2.01 1.25
C VAL A 119 5.14 2.52 1.76
N SER A 120 4.88 3.81 1.53
CA SER A 120 3.57 4.43 1.75
C SER A 120 2.91 4.73 0.41
N ILE A 121 1.60 4.48 0.32
CA ILE A 121 0.78 4.78 -0.85
C ILE A 121 -0.26 5.82 -0.46
N GLN A 122 -0.51 6.77 -1.36
CA GLN A 122 -1.62 7.71 -1.26
C GLN A 122 -2.59 7.50 -2.43
N PRO A 123 -3.91 7.41 -2.18
CA PRO A 123 -4.89 7.43 -3.24
C PRO A 123 -4.90 8.76 -3.97
N ALA A 124 -5.24 8.71 -5.25
CA ALA A 124 -5.40 9.90 -6.05
C ALA A 124 -6.74 10.56 -5.79
N LEU A 125 -6.71 11.89 -5.79
CA LEU A 125 -7.89 12.73 -5.78
C LEU A 125 -8.50 12.77 -7.18
N ASP A 126 -9.83 12.64 -7.26
CA ASP A 126 -10.58 12.87 -8.48
C ASP A 126 -10.70 14.38 -8.81
N GLN A 127 -11.44 14.71 -9.87
CA GLN A 127 -11.66 16.10 -10.29
C GLN A 127 -12.45 16.94 -9.27
N GLN A 128 -13.10 16.29 -8.30
CA GLN A 128 -13.88 16.90 -7.23
C GLN A 128 -13.16 16.85 -5.87
N ASN A 129 -11.90 16.37 -5.85
CA ASN A 129 -11.07 16.16 -4.65
C ASN A 129 -11.59 15.05 -3.71
N TYR A 130 -12.21 14.00 -4.24
CA TYR A 130 -12.53 12.79 -3.49
C TYR A 130 -11.54 11.66 -3.79
N HIS A 131 -11.32 10.80 -2.79
CA HIS A 131 -10.61 9.53 -2.97
C HIS A 131 -11.59 8.48 -3.50
N ASP A 132 -11.29 7.87 -4.64
CA ASP A 132 -12.07 6.74 -5.18
C ASP A 132 -11.46 5.41 -4.70
N LEU A 133 -11.99 4.90 -3.58
CA LEU A 133 -11.58 3.66 -2.94
C LEU A 133 -12.68 2.61 -3.10
N GLN A 134 -12.32 1.44 -3.61
CA GLN A 134 -13.24 0.31 -3.77
C GLN A 134 -12.86 -0.82 -2.82
N LEU A 135 -13.79 -1.17 -1.93
CA LEU A 135 -13.68 -2.30 -1.01
C LEU A 135 -14.45 -3.51 -1.58
N GLY A 136 -13.83 -4.68 -1.54
CA GLY A 136 -14.46 -5.94 -1.95
C GLY A 136 -13.84 -7.15 -1.26
N ASN A 137 -14.22 -8.35 -1.70
CA ASN A 137 -13.68 -9.63 -1.28
C ASN A 137 -13.58 -10.60 -2.46
#